data_AF-A0A7X0P980-F1
#
_entry.id   AF-A0A7X0P980-F1
#
_cell.length_a   1.000
_cell.length_b   1.000
_cell.length_c   1.000
_cell.angle_alpha   90.00
_cell.angle_beta   90.00
_cell.angle_gamma   90.00
#
_symmetry.space_group_name_H-M   'P 1'
#
loop_
_entity.id
_entity.type
_entity.pdbx_description
1 polymer ?
#
loop_
_entity_poly.entity_id
_entity_poly.type
_entity_poly.pdbx_seq_one_letter_code
_entity_poly.pdbx_strand_id
1 'polypeptide(L)'
;MTTPQPHPKRFSMIREFHLADWFTLGNAVCGVGALFSAMTYLGTREVLHIYFAAALVLAALIFDVLDGRIARWRQKSSAMGRELDSLADVISFGVAPAIIAYGCGMQGLYDRVVLAYFVACGVSRLARYNVTAESLSGDDGKVKYFEGTPIPTSIVLVGLLALAAYMGALGENLWFGKVLIGGFTLHPLVLLFAASGSLMISRIRIPKF
;
A
#
# COMPACT_ATOMS: atom_id res chain seq x y z
N MET A 1 -45.09 -12.97 29.46
CA MET A 1 -44.62 -11.70 28.84
C MET A 1 -43.35 -12.01 28.07
N THR A 2 -43.43 -12.08 26.75
CA THR A 2 -42.29 -12.31 25.86
C THR A 2 -41.61 -10.96 25.60
N THR A 3 -40.36 -10.81 26.03
CA THR A 3 -39.53 -9.65 25.70
C THR A 3 -39.30 -9.58 24.18
N PRO A 4 -39.53 -8.45 23.50
CA PRO A 4 -39.24 -8.34 22.07
C PRO A 4 -37.73 -8.39 21.86
N GLN A 5 -37.29 -9.33 21.01
CA GLN A 5 -35.91 -9.41 20.54
C GLN A 5 -35.59 -8.16 19.69
N PRO A 6 -34.42 -7.50 19.86
CA PRO A 6 -34.06 -6.36 19.04
C PRO A 6 -33.87 -6.82 17.59
N HIS A 7 -34.67 -6.29 16.67
CA HIS A 7 -34.46 -6.50 15.23
C HIS A 7 -33.06 -6.01 14.84
N PRO A 8 -32.25 -6.82 14.12
CA PRO A 8 -30.96 -6.34 13.61
C PRO A 8 -31.25 -5.17 12.67
N LYS A 9 -30.76 -3.97 13.03
CA LYS A 9 -30.84 -2.80 12.14
C LYS A 9 -30.15 -3.19 10.83
N ARG A 10 -30.88 -3.11 9.71
CA ARG A 10 -30.29 -3.27 8.37
C ARG A 10 -29.14 -2.28 8.25
N PHE A 11 -27.91 -2.77 8.16
CA PHE A 11 -26.73 -1.99 7.81
C PHE A 11 -27.03 -1.26 6.48
N SER A 12 -27.34 0.02 6.55
CA SER A 12 -27.42 0.87 5.36
C SER A 12 -26.04 1.45 5.16
N MET A 13 -25.18 0.67 4.48
CA MET A 13 -23.77 0.99 4.26
C MET A 13 -23.60 2.45 3.79
N ILE A 14 -24.45 2.90 2.86
CA ILE A 14 -24.44 4.23 2.23
C ILE A 14 -24.75 5.37 3.22
N ARG A 15 -25.52 5.11 4.28
CA ARG A 15 -26.00 6.14 5.22
C ARG A 15 -25.02 6.39 6.37
N GLU A 16 -24.02 5.53 6.54
CA GLU A 16 -22.97 5.62 7.56
C GLU A 16 -21.64 6.16 7.00
N PHE A 17 -21.53 6.39 5.68
CA PHE A 17 -20.33 7.00 5.08
C PHE A 17 -20.14 8.43 5.58
N HIS A 18 -19.07 8.63 6.34
CA HIS A 18 -18.54 9.94 6.63
C HIS A 18 -17.74 10.47 5.44
N LEU A 19 -17.53 11.79 5.42
CA LEU A 19 -16.80 12.46 4.35
C LEU A 19 -15.37 11.89 4.18
N ALA A 20 -14.75 11.41 5.26
CA ALA A 20 -13.44 10.74 5.23
C ALA A 20 -13.48 9.41 4.44
N ASP A 21 -14.52 8.60 4.62
CA ASP A 21 -14.64 7.30 3.96
C ASP A 21 -14.71 7.43 2.42
N TRP A 22 -15.25 8.54 1.91
CA TRP A 22 -15.23 8.85 0.47
C TRP A 22 -13.82 9.16 -0.06
N PHE A 23 -12.98 9.82 0.73
CA PHE A 23 -11.60 10.06 0.38
C PHE A 23 -10.78 8.77 0.42
N THR A 24 -11.03 7.91 1.40
CA THR A 24 -10.43 6.57 1.47
C THR A 24 -10.83 5.69 0.28
N LEU A 25 -12.10 5.75 -0.15
CA LEU A 25 -12.50 5.12 -1.41
C LEU A 25 -11.77 5.73 -2.62
N GLY A 26 -11.53 7.04 -2.62
CA GLY A 26 -10.70 7.71 -3.62
C GLY A 26 -9.26 7.18 -3.67
N ASN A 27 -8.64 6.96 -2.50
CA ASN A 27 -7.35 6.28 -2.36
C ASN A 27 -7.41 4.89 -3.02
N ALA A 28 -8.38 4.05 -2.65
CA ALA A 28 -8.53 2.71 -3.22
C ALA A 28 -8.74 2.71 -4.74
N VAL A 29 -9.55 3.63 -5.27
CA VAL A 29 -9.78 3.81 -6.72
C VAL A 29 -8.49 4.18 -7.44
N CYS A 30 -7.66 5.05 -6.84
CA CYS A 30 -6.35 5.40 -7.38
C CYS A 30 -5.40 4.20 -7.39
N GLY A 31 -5.35 3.42 -6.30
CA GLY A 31 -4.58 2.18 -6.24
C GLY A 31 -4.96 1.18 -7.32
N VAL A 32 -6.27 0.89 -7.48
CA VAL A 32 -6.77 0.01 -8.54
C VAL A 32 -6.51 0.58 -9.94
N GLY A 33 -6.66 1.90 -10.11
CA GLY A 33 -6.33 2.57 -11.37
C GLY A 33 -4.85 2.39 -11.75
N ALA A 34 -3.94 2.43 -10.76
CA ALA A 34 -2.52 2.18 -10.99
C ALA A 34 -2.27 0.72 -11.45
N LEU A 35 -2.98 -0.26 -10.88
CA LEU A 35 -2.94 -1.65 -11.34
C LEU A 35 -3.38 -1.77 -12.80
N PHE A 36 -4.51 -1.18 -13.16
CA PHE A 36 -4.99 -1.21 -14.55
C PHE A 36 -3.99 -0.57 -15.50
N SER A 37 -3.39 0.57 -15.12
CA SER A 37 -2.38 1.22 -15.95
C SER A 37 -1.13 0.34 -16.12
N ALA A 38 -0.64 -0.30 -15.06
CA ALA A 38 0.47 -1.25 -15.15
C ALA A 38 0.14 -2.49 -16.01
N MET A 39 -1.11 -2.97 -15.96
CA MET A 39 -1.56 -4.07 -16.82
C MET A 39 -1.67 -3.64 -18.28
N THR A 40 -2.17 -2.43 -18.56
CA THR A 40 -2.20 -1.88 -19.91
C THR A 40 -0.79 -1.72 -20.47
N TYR A 41 0.17 -1.27 -19.66
CA TYR A 41 1.59 -1.24 -20.05
C TYR A 41 2.11 -2.61 -20.51
N LEU A 42 1.74 -3.70 -19.82
CA LEU A 42 2.17 -5.05 -20.24
C LEU A 42 1.66 -5.43 -21.63
N GLY A 43 0.47 -4.96 -22.01
CA GLY A 43 -0.14 -5.21 -23.33
C GLY A 43 0.35 -4.26 -24.43
N THR A 44 0.47 -2.95 -24.15
CA THR A 44 0.79 -1.93 -25.14
C THR A 44 2.28 -1.59 -25.21
N ARG A 45 3.03 -1.83 -24.13
CA ARG A 45 4.42 -1.39 -23.91
C ARG A 45 4.63 0.13 -23.98
N GLU A 46 3.56 0.90 -23.89
CA GLU A 46 3.61 2.36 -23.86
C GLU A 46 3.98 2.85 -22.46
N VAL A 47 5.20 3.39 -22.33
CA VAL A 47 5.78 3.86 -21.05
C VAL A 47 4.90 4.89 -20.34
N LEU A 48 4.08 5.63 -21.09
CA LEU A 48 3.10 6.57 -20.54
C LEU A 48 2.22 5.95 -19.45
N HIS A 49 1.87 4.67 -19.57
CA HIS A 49 1.07 3.95 -18.59
C HIS A 49 1.83 3.70 -17.27
N ILE A 50 3.15 3.55 -17.30
CA ILE A 50 3.93 3.49 -16.05
C ILE A 50 3.92 4.85 -15.34
N TYR A 51 3.99 5.96 -16.08
CA TYR A 51 3.87 7.30 -15.49
C TYR A 51 2.48 7.54 -14.90
N PHE A 52 1.42 7.11 -15.59
CA PHE A 52 0.06 7.18 -15.06
C PHE A 52 -0.09 6.32 -13.80
N ALA A 53 0.43 5.10 -13.79
CA ALA A 53 0.42 4.25 -12.61
C ALA A 53 1.13 4.92 -11.42
N ALA A 54 2.31 5.49 -11.65
CA ALA A 54 3.06 6.21 -10.62
C ALA A 54 2.32 7.47 -10.12
N ALA A 55 1.73 8.24 -11.02
CA ALA A 55 0.95 9.43 -10.69
C ALA A 55 -0.30 9.07 -9.87
N LEU A 56 -0.96 7.94 -10.17
CA LEU A 56 -2.11 7.47 -9.42
C LEU A 56 -1.74 7.01 -8.02
N VAL A 57 -0.60 6.35 -7.83
CA VAL A 57 -0.09 6.03 -6.47
C VAL A 57 0.21 7.31 -5.67
N LEU A 58 0.73 8.36 -6.32
CA LEU A 58 0.91 9.66 -5.67
C LEU A 58 -0.43 10.34 -5.33
N ALA A 59 -1.42 10.25 -6.21
CA ALA A 59 -2.76 10.75 -5.94
C ALA A 59 -3.43 10.02 -4.78
N ALA A 60 -3.25 8.69 -4.69
CA ALA A 60 -3.68 7.88 -3.56
C ALA A 60 -3.11 8.39 -2.23
N LEU A 61 -1.81 8.76 -2.18
CA LEU A 61 -1.21 9.39 -0.98
C LEU A 61 -1.88 10.70 -0.61
N ILE A 62 -2.21 11.53 -1.59
CA ILE A 62 -2.89 12.80 -1.31
C ILE A 62 -4.27 12.52 -0.69
N PHE A 63 -5.01 11.53 -1.20
CA PHE A 63 -6.30 11.15 -0.65
C PHE A 63 -6.23 10.59 0.77
N ASP A 64 -5.26 9.71 1.04
CA ASP A 64 -4.94 9.17 2.38
C ASP A 64 -4.62 10.30 3.39
N VAL A 65 -3.72 11.22 3.03
CA VAL A 65 -3.37 12.35 3.91
C VAL A 65 -4.57 13.25 4.20
N LEU A 66 -5.45 13.44 3.20
CA LEU A 66 -6.67 14.24 3.35
C LEU A 66 -7.70 13.53 4.22
N ASP A 67 -7.94 12.23 4.04
CA ASP A 67 -8.93 11.50 4.86
C ASP A 67 -8.53 11.48 6.34
N GLY A 68 -7.26 11.28 6.64
CA GLY A 68 -6.73 11.26 8.01
C GLY A 68 -6.81 12.64 8.64
N ARG A 69 -6.61 13.72 7.86
CA ARG A 69 -6.78 15.09 8.33
C ARG A 69 -8.25 15.42 8.61
N ILE A 70 -9.17 14.96 7.76
CA ILE A 70 -10.61 15.16 7.91
C ILE A 70 -11.15 14.38 9.11
N ALA A 71 -10.71 13.13 9.29
CA ALA A 71 -11.09 12.29 10.43
C ALA A 71 -10.65 12.91 11.76
N ARG A 72 -9.41 13.43 11.84
CA ARG A 72 -8.91 14.17 13.02
C ARG A 72 -9.67 15.46 13.27
N TRP A 73 -9.97 16.22 12.23
CA TRP A 73 -10.70 17.48 12.37
C TRP A 73 -12.13 17.27 12.87
N ARG A 74 -12.80 16.20 12.41
CA ARG A 74 -14.17 15.87 12.83
C ARG A 74 -14.25 15.16 14.19
N GLN A 75 -13.12 14.84 14.84
CA GLN A 75 -13.06 14.09 16.10
C GLN A 75 -13.92 12.81 16.09
N LYS A 76 -14.10 12.22 14.90
CA LYS A 76 -14.92 11.04 14.65
C LYS A 76 -14.09 10.10 13.80
N SER A 77 -13.34 9.20 14.44
CA SER A 77 -12.80 8.02 13.77
C SER A 77 -13.74 6.86 14.04
N SER A 78 -14.40 6.34 12.99
CA SER A 78 -15.17 5.10 13.08
C SER A 78 -14.23 3.91 13.00
N ALA A 79 -14.56 2.81 13.72
CA ALA A 79 -13.84 1.55 13.58
C ALA A 79 -13.90 1.02 12.14
N MET A 80 -15.06 1.18 11.47
CA MET A 80 -15.24 0.80 10.06
C MET A 80 -14.33 1.61 9.12
N GLY A 81 -14.23 2.94 9.33
CA GLY A 81 -13.38 3.81 8.50
C GLY A 81 -11.90 3.45 8.62
N ARG A 82 -11.44 3.05 9.82
CA ARG A 82 -10.06 2.59 10.04
C ARG A 82 -9.74 1.30 9.28
N GLU A 83 -10.67 0.35 9.27
CA GLU A 83 -10.51 -0.88 8.49
C GLU A 83 -10.53 -0.60 6.98
N LEU A 84 -11.41 0.29 6.52
CA LEU A 84 -11.46 0.71 5.12
C LEU A 84 -10.15 1.39 4.68
N ASP A 85 -9.59 2.25 5.53
CA ASP A 85 -8.31 2.93 5.34
C ASP A 85 -7.17 1.93 5.15
N SER A 86 -7.07 0.96 6.06
CA SER A 86 -6.07 -0.10 5.96
C SER A 86 -6.20 -0.94 4.70
N LEU A 87 -7.42 -1.26 4.27
CA LEU A 87 -7.64 -2.01 3.02
C LEU A 87 -7.24 -1.18 1.79
N ALA A 88 -7.56 0.12 1.77
CA ALA A 88 -7.16 1.03 0.71
C ALA A 88 -5.63 1.17 0.64
N ASP A 89 -4.97 1.30 1.78
CA ASP A 89 -3.51 1.39 1.89
C ASP A 89 -2.78 0.14 1.41
N VAL A 90 -3.30 -1.05 1.71
CA VAL A 90 -2.74 -2.30 1.17
C VAL A 90 -2.75 -2.26 -0.36
N ILE A 91 -3.86 -1.81 -0.97
CA ILE A 91 -3.99 -1.78 -2.43
C ILE A 91 -3.05 -0.73 -3.03
N SER A 92 -3.09 0.51 -2.53
CA SER A 92 -2.37 1.64 -3.11
C SER A 92 -0.88 1.64 -2.84
N PHE A 93 -0.45 1.16 -1.67
CA PHE A 93 0.95 1.25 -1.26
C PHE A 93 1.63 -0.11 -1.05
N GLY A 94 0.88 -1.21 -1.03
CA GLY A 94 1.42 -2.56 -1.04
C GLY A 94 1.36 -3.17 -2.43
N VAL A 95 0.14 -3.39 -2.92
CA VAL A 95 -0.12 -4.14 -4.17
C VAL A 95 0.30 -3.33 -5.40
N ALA A 96 -0.10 -2.06 -5.51
CA ALA A 96 0.19 -1.26 -6.70
C ALA A 96 1.70 -1.14 -6.99
N PRO A 97 2.58 -0.81 -6.03
CA PRO A 97 4.03 -0.80 -6.26
C PRO A 97 4.58 -2.15 -6.73
N ALA A 98 4.08 -3.26 -6.17
CA ALA A 98 4.52 -4.60 -6.55
C ALA A 98 4.11 -4.95 -7.99
N ILE A 99 2.90 -4.57 -8.40
CA ILE A 99 2.41 -4.80 -9.76
C ILE A 99 3.11 -3.88 -10.77
N ILE A 100 3.42 -2.63 -10.42
CA ILE A 100 4.22 -1.74 -11.27
C ILE A 100 5.63 -2.33 -11.47
N ALA A 101 6.26 -2.83 -10.41
CA ALA A 101 7.57 -3.50 -10.47
C ALA A 101 7.56 -4.72 -11.40
N TYR A 102 6.54 -5.58 -11.25
CA TYR A 102 6.31 -6.72 -12.13
C TYR A 102 6.12 -6.27 -13.59
N GLY A 103 5.34 -5.21 -13.79
CA GLY A 103 5.11 -4.57 -15.09
C GLY A 103 6.42 -4.13 -15.75
N CYS A 104 7.29 -3.45 -14.99
CA CYS A 104 8.57 -2.92 -15.46
C CYS A 104 9.58 -3.99 -15.92
N GLY A 105 9.38 -5.27 -15.62
CA GLY A 105 10.22 -6.36 -16.12
C GLY A 105 10.63 -7.41 -15.09
N MET A 106 10.26 -7.21 -13.82
CA MET A 106 10.63 -8.10 -12.71
C MET A 106 9.71 -9.33 -12.65
N GLN A 107 9.75 -10.14 -13.70
CA GLN A 107 8.79 -11.21 -13.98
C GLN A 107 9.31 -12.62 -13.63
N GLY A 108 10.55 -12.73 -13.15
CA GLY A 108 11.17 -14.00 -12.78
C GLY A 108 10.49 -14.68 -11.59
N LEU A 109 10.72 -15.98 -11.42
CA LEU A 109 10.09 -16.73 -10.32
C LEU A 109 10.47 -16.13 -8.96
N TYR A 110 11.76 -15.84 -8.74
CA TYR A 110 12.21 -15.23 -7.51
C TYR A 110 11.67 -13.80 -7.33
N ASP A 111 11.55 -13.05 -8.43
CA ASP A 111 10.99 -11.70 -8.37
C ASP A 111 9.55 -11.75 -7.82
N ARG A 112 8.72 -12.66 -8.34
CA ARG A 112 7.34 -12.85 -7.90
C ARG A 112 7.26 -13.21 -6.42
N VAL A 113 8.13 -14.10 -5.95
CA VAL A 113 8.20 -14.49 -4.53
C VAL A 113 8.55 -13.29 -3.66
N VAL A 114 9.53 -12.48 -4.06
CA VAL A 114 9.94 -11.29 -3.30
C VAL A 114 8.87 -10.19 -3.33
N LEU A 115 8.23 -9.96 -4.47
CA LEU A 115 7.13 -9.00 -4.59
C LEU A 115 5.92 -9.43 -3.75
N ALA A 116 5.59 -10.72 -3.74
CA ALA A 116 4.55 -11.27 -2.86
C ALA A 116 4.92 -11.12 -1.37
N TYR A 117 6.18 -11.36 -1.01
CA TYR A 117 6.70 -11.12 0.33
C TYR A 117 6.57 -9.65 0.74
N PHE A 118 6.90 -8.71 -0.15
CA PHE A 118 6.73 -7.27 0.09
C PHE A 118 5.28 -6.90 0.41
N VAL A 119 4.31 -7.41 -0.38
CA VAL A 119 2.89 -7.19 -0.11
C VAL A 119 2.47 -7.79 1.24
N ALA A 120 2.91 -9.02 1.53
CA ALA A 120 2.63 -9.67 2.81
C ALA A 120 3.19 -8.88 4.02
N CYS A 121 4.36 -8.24 3.84
CA CYS A 121 4.92 -7.33 4.85
C CYS A 121 4.04 -6.10 5.09
N GLY A 122 3.56 -5.47 4.01
CA GLY A 122 2.65 -4.33 4.10
C GLY A 122 1.35 -4.68 4.84
N VAL A 123 0.72 -5.79 4.47
CA VAL A 123 -0.50 -6.30 5.12
C VAL A 123 -0.27 -6.57 6.60
N SER A 124 0.80 -7.29 6.94
CA SER A 124 1.11 -7.66 8.33
C SER A 124 1.33 -6.44 9.22
N ARG A 125 1.93 -5.39 8.66
CA ARG A 125 2.15 -4.13 9.38
C ARG A 125 0.86 -3.37 9.64
N LEU A 126 -0.02 -3.23 8.64
CA LEU A 126 -1.32 -2.57 8.80
C LEU A 126 -2.18 -3.30 9.83
N ALA A 127 -2.23 -4.64 9.74
CA ALA A 127 -2.93 -5.46 10.73
C ALA A 127 -2.39 -5.22 12.16
N ARG A 128 -1.07 -5.17 12.35
CA ARG A 128 -0.48 -4.84 13.65
C ARG A 128 -0.84 -3.43 14.12
N TYR A 129 -0.84 -2.45 13.22
CA TYR A 129 -1.19 -1.07 13.54
C TYR A 129 -2.65 -0.97 14.01
N ASN A 130 -3.59 -1.65 13.33
CA ASN A 130 -5.01 -1.66 13.71
C ASN A 130 -5.24 -2.30 15.08
N VAL A 131 -4.63 -3.46 15.34
CA VAL A 131 -4.72 -4.14 16.65
C VAL A 131 -4.10 -3.29 17.76
N THR A 132 -2.96 -2.64 17.49
CA THR A 132 -2.31 -1.77 18.48
C THR A 132 -3.18 -0.55 18.79
N ALA A 133 -3.76 0.08 17.76
CA ALA A 133 -4.67 1.21 17.92
C ALA A 133 -5.94 0.85 18.69
N GLU A 134 -6.43 -0.38 18.57
CA GLU A 134 -7.56 -0.89 19.34
C GLU A 134 -7.18 -1.15 20.82
N SER A 135 -6.01 -1.75 21.07
CA SER A 135 -5.51 -2.01 22.43
C SER A 135 -5.21 -0.74 23.25
N LEU A 136 -4.83 0.36 22.59
CA LEU A 136 -4.54 1.66 23.21
C LEU A 136 -5.80 2.46 23.55
N SER A 137 -6.98 1.98 23.16
CA SER A 137 -8.27 2.50 23.62
C SER A 137 -8.55 2.14 25.09
N GLY A 138 -7.69 1.32 25.72
CA GLY A 138 -7.75 0.92 27.12
C GLY A 138 -6.79 1.70 28.04
N ASP A 139 -7.41 2.49 28.93
CA ASP A 139 -7.04 2.98 30.27
C ASP A 139 -5.75 3.76 30.60
N ASP A 140 -4.72 3.92 29.76
CA ASP A 140 -3.50 4.63 30.24
C ASP A 140 -2.72 5.55 29.26
N GLY A 141 -3.29 5.86 28.09
CA GLY A 141 -3.01 7.14 27.39
C GLY A 141 -1.55 7.50 27.01
N LYS A 142 -0.61 6.56 26.88
CA LYS A 142 0.77 6.87 26.40
C LYS A 142 1.35 5.81 25.47
N VAL A 143 1.18 6.01 24.16
CA VAL A 143 1.96 5.31 23.12
C VAL A 143 3.32 6.00 23.00
N LYS A 144 4.37 5.41 23.57
CA LYS A 144 5.69 6.07 23.64
C LYS A 144 6.60 5.80 22.43
N TYR A 145 6.20 4.96 21.47
CA TYR A 145 7.02 4.61 20.32
C TYR A 145 6.16 4.31 19.08
N PHE A 146 6.45 4.97 17.95
CA PHE A 146 6.06 4.52 16.62
C PHE A 146 7.21 3.67 16.07
N GLU A 147 6.97 2.38 15.84
CA GLU A 147 7.95 1.45 15.24
C GLU A 147 7.63 1.23 13.75
N GLY A 148 8.65 1.33 12.87
CA GLY A 148 8.59 1.04 11.43
C GLY A 148 8.46 2.26 10.50
N THR A 149 9.15 2.26 9.36
CA THR A 149 9.14 3.36 8.36
C THR A 149 7.80 3.47 7.65
N PRO A 150 7.05 4.60 7.63
CA PRO A 150 5.67 4.71 7.10
C PRO A 150 5.41 3.95 5.80
N ILE A 151 4.22 3.35 5.62
CA ILE A 151 3.87 2.59 4.39
C ILE A 151 4.06 3.42 3.09
N PRO A 152 3.86 4.75 3.11
CA PRO A 152 4.22 5.62 1.99
C PRO A 152 5.68 5.54 1.53
N THR A 153 6.60 4.88 2.25
CA THR A 153 7.96 4.63 1.73
C THR A 153 7.95 3.83 0.42
N SER A 154 6.89 3.07 0.12
CA SER A 154 6.76 2.39 -1.17
C SER A 154 6.65 3.36 -2.36
N ILE A 155 6.26 4.60 -2.13
CA ILE A 155 6.25 5.66 -3.15
C ILE A 155 7.65 5.97 -3.65
N VAL A 156 8.67 5.84 -2.79
CA VAL A 156 10.08 5.97 -3.22
C VAL A 156 10.44 4.90 -4.24
N LEU A 157 9.96 3.66 -4.04
CA LEU A 157 10.15 2.57 -4.99
C LEU A 157 9.39 2.84 -6.29
N VAL A 158 8.17 3.36 -6.22
CA VAL A 158 7.40 3.74 -7.42
C VAL A 158 8.08 4.88 -8.18
N GLY A 159 8.61 5.89 -7.49
CA GLY A 159 9.39 6.96 -8.09
C GLY A 159 10.68 6.46 -8.75
N LEU A 160 11.37 5.51 -8.11
CA LEU A 160 12.52 4.82 -8.69
C LEU A 160 12.15 4.09 -9.99
N LEU A 161 11.02 3.38 -10.01
CA LEU A 161 10.52 2.68 -11.21
C LEU A 161 10.11 3.66 -12.32
N ALA A 162 9.49 4.79 -11.97
CA ALA A 162 9.17 5.84 -12.93
C ALA A 162 10.45 6.47 -13.52
N LEU A 163 11.50 6.65 -12.70
CA LEU A 163 12.79 7.12 -13.19
C LEU A 163 13.47 6.07 -14.09
N ALA A 164 13.41 4.79 -13.73
CA ALA A 164 13.89 3.70 -14.58
C ALA A 164 13.16 3.69 -15.94
N ALA A 165 11.85 3.90 -15.91
CA ALA A 165 11.03 4.04 -17.11
C ALA A 165 11.45 5.24 -17.99
N TYR A 166 11.73 6.38 -17.36
CA TYR A 166 12.24 7.59 -18.04
C TYR A 166 13.60 7.37 -18.70
N MET A 167 14.49 6.62 -18.07
CA MET A 167 15.80 6.27 -18.61
C MET A 167 15.76 5.10 -19.60
N GLY A 168 14.58 4.55 -19.92
CA GLY A 168 14.43 3.38 -20.79
C GLY A 168 14.93 2.07 -20.19
N ALA A 169 15.18 2.04 -18.88
CA ALA A 169 15.66 0.88 -18.12
C ALA A 169 14.50 -0.05 -17.72
N LEU A 170 13.77 -0.55 -18.72
CA LEU A 170 12.63 -1.47 -18.57
C LEU A 170 12.93 -2.81 -19.24
N GLY A 171 12.24 -3.87 -18.79
CA GLY A 171 12.38 -5.22 -19.35
C GLY A 171 13.81 -5.75 -19.20
N GLU A 172 14.44 -6.07 -20.33
CA GLU A 172 15.81 -6.62 -20.33
C GLU A 172 16.89 -5.61 -19.95
N ASN A 173 16.59 -4.31 -20.09
CA ASN A 173 17.51 -3.21 -19.74
C ASN A 173 17.32 -2.72 -18.30
N LEU A 174 16.64 -3.49 -17.45
CA LEU A 174 16.47 -3.14 -16.05
C LEU A 174 17.84 -2.89 -15.40
N TRP A 175 17.90 -1.91 -14.50
CA TRP A 175 19.13 -1.65 -13.76
C TRP A 175 19.62 -2.90 -13.03
N PHE A 176 20.94 -3.07 -13.01
CA PHE A 176 21.64 -4.24 -12.47
C PHE A 176 21.39 -5.56 -13.22
N GLY A 177 20.65 -5.54 -14.34
CA GLY A 177 20.46 -6.69 -15.22
C GLY A 177 19.68 -7.84 -14.59
N LYS A 178 19.88 -9.05 -15.13
CA LYS A 178 19.28 -10.29 -14.65
C LYS A 178 20.35 -11.27 -14.16
N VAL A 179 20.10 -11.89 -13.01
CA VAL A 179 20.93 -12.96 -12.44
C VAL A 179 20.18 -14.27 -12.57
N LEU A 180 20.84 -15.30 -13.10
CA LEU A 180 20.28 -16.64 -13.18
C LEU A 180 20.74 -17.44 -11.96
N ILE A 181 19.80 -17.85 -11.11
CA ILE A 181 20.06 -18.68 -9.93
C ILE A 181 19.26 -19.97 -10.10
N GLY A 182 19.93 -21.12 -10.14
CA GLY A 182 19.25 -22.42 -10.23
C GLY A 182 18.30 -22.58 -11.43
N GLY A 183 18.56 -21.88 -12.54
CA GLY A 183 17.70 -21.90 -13.74
C GLY A 183 16.55 -20.88 -13.74
N PHE A 184 16.36 -20.13 -12.65
CA PHE A 184 15.35 -19.08 -12.57
C PHE A 184 15.99 -17.69 -12.58
N THR A 185 15.26 -16.71 -13.11
CA THR A 185 15.70 -15.32 -13.19
C THR A 185 15.37 -14.56 -11.91
N LEU A 186 16.33 -13.74 -11.46
CA LEU A 186 16.21 -12.77 -10.38
C LEU A 186 16.75 -11.44 -10.87
N HIS A 187 15.98 -10.37 -10.71
CA HIS A 187 16.44 -9.01 -10.96
C HIS A 187 16.92 -8.40 -9.64
N PRO A 188 18.18 -7.95 -9.53
CA PRO A 188 18.70 -7.41 -8.26
C PRO A 188 17.87 -6.23 -7.71
N LEU A 189 17.20 -5.48 -8.60
CA LEU A 189 16.28 -4.41 -8.22
C LEU A 189 15.14 -4.89 -7.30
N VAL A 190 14.74 -6.17 -7.37
CA VAL A 190 13.71 -6.75 -6.50
C VAL A 190 14.15 -6.85 -5.05
N LEU A 191 15.46 -6.90 -4.79
CA LEU A 191 15.99 -6.91 -3.44
C LEU A 191 15.71 -5.59 -2.71
N LEU A 192 15.49 -4.48 -3.43
CA LEU A 192 15.01 -3.23 -2.82
C LEU A 192 13.59 -3.38 -2.26
N PHE A 193 12.73 -4.16 -2.92
CA PHE A 193 11.40 -4.50 -2.40
C PHE A 193 11.50 -5.44 -1.19
N ALA A 194 12.41 -6.43 -1.22
CA ALA A 194 12.69 -7.27 -0.05
C ALA A 194 13.17 -6.45 1.15
N ALA A 195 14.11 -5.53 0.91
CA ALA A 195 14.66 -4.65 1.94
C ALA A 195 13.59 -3.71 2.50
N SER A 196 12.81 -3.05 1.63
CA SER A 196 11.70 -2.19 2.02
C SER A 196 10.64 -2.94 2.83
N GLY A 197 10.20 -4.11 2.37
CA GLY A 197 9.23 -4.95 3.09
C GLY A 197 9.77 -5.41 4.45
N SER A 198 11.04 -5.81 4.50
CA SER A 198 11.69 -6.19 5.75
C SER A 198 11.78 -5.02 6.73
N LEU A 199 12.07 -3.80 6.25
CA LEU A 199 12.06 -2.58 7.07
C LEU A 199 10.66 -2.25 7.61
N MET A 200 9.59 -2.56 6.87
CA MET A 200 8.20 -2.36 7.31
C MET A 200 7.83 -3.26 8.50
N ILE A 201 8.34 -4.49 8.55
CA ILE A 201 8.13 -5.42 9.68
C ILE A 201 9.18 -5.19 10.78
N SER A 202 10.38 -4.72 10.42
CA SER A 202 11.50 -4.62 11.34
C SER A 202 11.21 -3.66 12.49
N ARG A 203 11.46 -4.12 13.72
CA ARG A 203 11.34 -3.32 14.95
C ARG A 203 12.53 -2.35 15.13
N ILE A 204 12.97 -1.69 14.06
CA ILE A 204 14.06 -0.71 14.17
C ILE A 204 13.48 0.53 14.85
N ARG A 205 13.81 0.66 16.14
CA ARG A 205 13.56 1.85 16.96
C ARG A 205 14.46 2.97 16.46
N ILE A 206 13.92 3.94 15.74
CA ILE A 206 14.66 5.16 15.38
C ILE A 206 14.61 6.10 16.60
N PRO A 207 15.75 6.37 17.28
CA PRO A 207 15.78 7.32 18.39
C PRO A 207 15.58 8.74 17.84
N LYS A 208 14.74 9.51 18.51
CA LYS A 208 14.50 10.92 18.20
C LYS A 208 15.68 11.73 18.73
N PHE A 209 16.35 12.50 17.87
CA PHE A 209 17.16 13.65 18.29
C PHE A 209 16.25 14.86 18.50
#